data_AF-A0A955PE40-F1
#
_entry.id   AF-A0A955PE40-F1
#
_cell.length_a   1.000
_cell.length_b   1.000
_cell.length_c   1.000
_cell.angle_alpha   90.00
_cell.angle_beta   90.00
_cell.angle_gamma   90.00
#
_symmetry.space_group_name_H-M   'P 1'
#
loop_
_entity.id
_entity.type
_entity.pdbx_description
1 polymer ?
#
loop_
_entity_poly.entity_id
_entity_poly.type
_entity_poly.pdbx_seq_one_letter_code
_entity_poly.pdbx_strand_id
1 'polypeptide(L)'
;EKLSAVTSEYLDYQIESGAQAVQLFESIADLLSEEEYQEFALPYQVQVFEGMKSKAPKILFAKQFPHVGLMKESRADVLSVSSLRSLSEIREELGEDTVLQGNVSNRLLVDGTPEEIESAAKNCIMSGAKRGHVLNLDHGILPETPWENVQVFVKTARES
;
A
#
# COMPACT_ATOMS: atom_id res chain seq x y z
N GLU A 1 22.54 -0.80 3.46
CA GLU A 1 23.33 -1.35 2.34
C GLU A 1 23.30 -2.88 2.27
N LYS A 2 23.83 -3.64 3.24
CA LYS A 2 23.79 -5.12 3.16
C LYS A 2 22.37 -5.69 3.09
N LEU A 3 21.47 -5.16 3.91
CA LEU A 3 20.06 -5.57 3.93
C LEU A 3 19.33 -5.21 2.64
N SER A 4 19.61 -4.05 2.03
CA SER A 4 18.98 -3.65 0.77
C SER A 4 19.38 -4.59 -0.36
N ALA A 5 20.68 -4.90 -0.50
CA ALA A 5 21.17 -5.83 -1.53
C ALA A 5 20.55 -7.24 -1.40
N VAL A 6 20.57 -7.81 -0.18
CA VAL A 6 19.97 -9.13 0.08
C VAL A 6 18.45 -9.12 -0.16
N THR A 7 17.78 -8.02 0.16
CA THR A 7 16.34 -7.89 -0.08
C THR A 7 16.02 -7.87 -1.57
N SER A 8 16.75 -7.14 -2.40
CA SER A 8 16.59 -7.17 -3.86
C SER A 8 16.72 -8.58 -4.43
N GLU A 9 17.79 -9.29 -4.06
CA GLU A 9 18.04 -10.66 -4.50
C GLU A 9 16.92 -11.61 -4.04
N TYR A 10 16.42 -11.44 -2.82
CA TYR A 10 15.35 -12.26 -2.28
C TYR A 10 14.00 -12.00 -2.97
N LEU A 11 13.68 -10.74 -3.31
CA LEU A 11 12.48 -10.40 -4.07
C LEU A 11 12.53 -10.95 -5.50
N ASP A 12 13.68 -10.84 -6.18
CA ASP A 12 13.88 -11.45 -7.50
C ASP A 12 13.75 -12.98 -7.42
N TYR A 13 14.33 -13.62 -6.40
CA TYR A 13 14.20 -15.06 -6.21
C TYR A 13 12.74 -15.51 -6.01
N GLN A 14 11.92 -14.74 -5.29
CA GLN A 14 10.49 -15.03 -5.17
C GLN A 14 9.78 -14.95 -6.52
N ILE A 15 10.16 -13.99 -7.37
CA ILE A 15 9.61 -13.84 -8.72
C ILE A 15 10.04 -14.99 -9.63
N GLU A 16 11.32 -15.36 -9.61
CA GLU A 16 11.84 -16.54 -10.31
C GLU A 16 11.16 -17.84 -9.85
N SER A 17 10.74 -17.88 -8.59
CA SER A 17 9.99 -18.98 -7.99
C SER A 17 8.48 -18.95 -8.29
N GLY A 18 7.99 -17.94 -9.03
CA GLY A 18 6.62 -17.87 -9.52
C GLY A 18 5.77 -16.73 -8.96
N ALA A 19 6.30 -15.87 -8.08
CA ALA A 19 5.59 -14.66 -7.68
C ALA A 19 5.41 -13.71 -8.88
N GLN A 20 4.21 -13.15 -9.06
CA GLN A 20 3.88 -12.28 -10.19
C GLN A 20 4.00 -10.78 -9.87
N ALA A 21 4.09 -10.44 -8.59
CA ALA A 21 4.32 -9.11 -8.06
C ALA A 21 4.95 -9.26 -6.66
N VAL A 22 5.61 -8.21 -6.17
CA VAL A 22 6.19 -8.18 -4.83
C VAL A 22 5.83 -6.91 -4.10
N GLN A 23 5.77 -6.98 -2.77
CA GLN A 23 5.51 -5.83 -1.91
C GLN A 23 6.59 -5.72 -0.83
N LEU A 24 7.22 -4.55 -0.74
CA LEU A 24 8.13 -4.19 0.33
C LEU A 24 7.34 -3.48 1.43
N PHE A 25 7.48 -3.95 2.68
CA PHE A 25 6.76 -3.42 3.83
C PHE A 25 7.68 -2.61 4.74
N GLU A 26 7.57 -1.28 4.70
CA GLU A 26 8.18 -0.39 5.67
C GLU A 26 7.25 -0.26 6.89
N SER A 27 7.38 -1.22 7.80
CA SER A 27 6.43 -1.43 8.91
C SER A 27 6.67 -0.53 10.12
N ILE A 28 7.73 0.30 10.08
CA ILE A 28 8.07 1.25 11.15
C ILE A 28 8.00 2.71 10.67
N ALA A 29 7.47 2.96 9.47
CA ALA A 29 7.42 4.32 8.91
C ALA A 29 6.64 5.31 9.80
N ASP A 30 5.71 4.83 10.62
CA ASP A 30 4.94 5.61 11.59
C ASP A 30 5.76 6.09 12.79
N LEU A 31 6.96 5.53 12.98
CA LEU A 31 7.88 5.89 14.05
C LEU A 31 8.99 6.84 13.57
N LEU A 32 9.07 7.11 12.27
CA LEU A 32 10.11 7.95 11.67
C LEU A 32 9.59 9.37 11.44
N SER A 33 10.42 10.36 11.72
CA SER A 33 10.21 11.71 11.19
C SER A 33 10.37 11.74 9.66
N GLU A 34 10.00 12.85 9.02
CA GLU A 34 10.23 13.05 7.59
C GLU A 34 11.73 12.96 7.26
N GLU A 35 12.57 13.62 8.06
CA GLU A 35 14.02 13.61 7.90
C GLU A 35 14.62 12.22 8.14
N GLU A 36 14.17 11.52 9.18
CA GLU A 36 14.61 10.14 9.46
C GLU A 36 14.21 9.19 8.33
N TYR A 37 13.02 9.35 7.73
CA TYR A 37 12.60 8.57 6.58
C TYR A 37 13.50 8.83 5.36
N GLN A 38 13.82 10.10 5.09
CA GLN A 38 14.72 10.49 3.99
C GLN A 38 16.14 9.98 4.18
N GLU A 39 16.63 9.90 5.42
CA GLU A 39 18.00 9.43 5.71
C GLU A 39 18.08 7.90 5.78
N PHE A 40 17.12 7.25 6.45
CA PHE A 40 17.26 5.85 6.87
C PHE A 40 16.32 4.86 6.18
N ALA A 41 15.28 5.32 5.47
CA ALA A 41 14.35 4.43 4.78
C ALA A 41 14.41 4.59 3.25
N LEU A 42 14.08 5.78 2.75
CA LEU A 42 13.93 6.06 1.32
C LEU A 42 15.15 5.64 0.47
N PRO A 43 16.40 5.98 0.83
CA PRO A 43 17.55 5.63 -0.01
C PRO A 43 17.72 4.11 -0.16
N TYR A 44 17.37 3.35 0.87
CA TYR A 44 17.47 1.90 0.83
C TYR A 44 16.29 1.26 0.09
N GLN A 45 15.09 1.86 0.14
CA GLN A 45 13.97 1.44 -0.70
C GLN A 45 14.30 1.64 -2.19
N VAL A 46 14.91 2.77 -2.55
CA VAL A 46 15.43 3.03 -3.91
C VAL A 46 16.47 1.98 -4.29
N GLN A 47 17.47 1.72 -3.44
CA GLN A 47 18.46 0.66 -3.68
C GLN A 47 17.80 -0.71 -3.89
N VAL A 48 16.77 -1.05 -3.09
CA VAL A 48 16.07 -2.32 -3.21
C VAL A 48 15.42 -2.43 -4.60
N PHE A 49 14.60 -1.44 -4.97
CA PHE A 49 13.80 -1.51 -6.19
C PHE A 49 14.59 -1.27 -7.48
N GLU A 50 15.70 -0.53 -7.45
CA GLU A 50 16.63 -0.39 -8.58
C GLU A 50 17.58 -1.58 -8.70
N GLY A 51 17.90 -2.25 -7.58
CA GLY A 51 18.74 -3.45 -7.56
C GLY A 51 18.03 -4.70 -8.09
N MET A 52 16.70 -4.72 -8.11
CA MET A 52 15.92 -5.79 -8.71
C MET A 52 16.09 -5.85 -10.23
N LYS A 53 16.29 -7.05 -10.77
CA LYS A 53 16.38 -7.31 -12.22
C LYS A 53 15.01 -7.54 -12.85
N SER A 54 14.05 -8.03 -12.06
CA SER A 54 12.71 -8.30 -12.55
C SER A 54 11.96 -7.01 -12.92
N LYS A 55 11.03 -7.16 -13.88
CA LYS A 55 10.06 -6.11 -14.28
C LYS A 55 8.66 -6.38 -13.72
N ALA A 56 8.53 -7.35 -12.81
CA ALA A 56 7.26 -7.59 -12.13
C ALA A 56 6.86 -6.34 -11.32
N PRO A 57 5.55 -6.09 -11.11
CA PRO A 57 5.09 -4.95 -10.33
C PRO A 57 5.67 -4.96 -8.90
N LYS A 58 6.22 -3.82 -8.50
CA LYS A 58 6.80 -3.55 -7.20
C LYS A 58 5.90 -2.61 -6.41
N ILE A 59 5.47 -3.04 -5.23
CA ILE A 59 4.59 -2.28 -4.35
C ILE A 59 5.38 -1.81 -3.13
N LEU A 60 5.31 -0.53 -2.78
CA LEU A 60 5.80 -0.02 -1.50
C LEU A 60 4.63 0.20 -0.55
N PHE A 61 4.66 -0.43 0.62
CA PHE A 61 3.81 -0.08 1.74
C PHE A 61 4.63 0.65 2.80
N ALA A 62 4.17 1.81 3.24
CA ALA A 62 4.72 2.52 4.40
C ALA A 62 3.61 2.72 5.44
N LYS A 63 3.78 2.08 6.60
CA LYS A 63 2.76 2.04 7.65
C LYS A 63 2.47 3.43 8.18
N GLN A 64 1.21 3.88 8.09
CA GLN A 64 0.70 5.15 8.64
C GLN A 64 1.65 6.35 8.37
N PHE A 65 2.28 6.37 7.18
CA PHE A 65 3.20 7.44 6.79
C PHE A 65 2.48 8.48 5.93
N PRO A 66 2.47 9.78 6.32
CA PRO A 66 1.67 10.79 5.63
C PRO A 66 2.35 11.43 4.40
N HIS A 67 3.68 11.34 4.28
CA HIS A 67 4.49 12.00 3.24
C HIS A 67 4.58 11.16 1.97
N VAL A 68 3.47 11.04 1.25
CA VAL A 68 3.36 10.20 0.04
C VAL A 68 4.25 10.66 -1.11
N GLY A 69 4.60 11.95 -1.18
CA GLY A 69 5.63 12.48 -2.08
C GLY A 69 6.97 11.76 -1.94
N LEU A 70 7.43 11.53 -0.71
CA LEU A 70 8.67 10.77 -0.47
C LEU A 70 8.53 9.30 -0.86
N MET A 71 7.37 8.69 -0.59
CA MET A 71 7.12 7.31 -1.02
C MET A 71 7.21 7.18 -2.55
N LYS A 72 6.77 8.19 -3.31
CA LYS A 72 6.81 8.20 -4.78
C LYS A 72 8.24 8.16 -5.33
N GLU A 73 9.22 8.67 -4.58
CA GLU A 73 10.64 8.67 -4.97
C GLU A 73 11.28 7.28 -4.88
N SER A 74 10.65 6.33 -4.18
CA SER A 74 11.19 4.98 -3.94
C SER A 74 11.44 4.13 -5.18
N ARG A 75 10.89 4.49 -6.35
CA ARG A 75 10.87 3.68 -7.59
C ARG A 75 9.92 2.47 -7.57
N ALA A 76 8.99 2.43 -6.62
CA ALA A 76 7.88 1.49 -6.67
C ALA A 76 6.89 1.83 -7.81
N ASP A 77 6.27 0.80 -8.38
CA ASP A 77 5.23 0.94 -9.40
C ASP A 77 3.87 1.29 -8.77
N VAL A 78 3.64 0.83 -7.54
CA VAL A 78 2.41 1.03 -6.77
C VAL A 78 2.74 1.51 -5.35
N LEU A 79 2.00 2.51 -4.87
CA LEU A 79 2.09 2.96 -3.48
C LEU A 79 0.89 2.43 -2.68
N SER A 80 1.15 1.59 -1.68
CA SER A 80 0.16 1.12 -0.72
C SER A 80 0.12 2.07 0.47
N VAL A 81 -0.96 2.85 0.57
CA VAL A 81 -1.06 4.00 1.48
C VAL A 81 -2.06 3.75 2.60
N SER A 82 -1.85 4.43 3.72
CA SER A 82 -2.73 4.34 4.90
C SER A 82 -3.98 5.21 4.77
N SER A 83 -4.95 5.06 5.68
CA SER A 83 -6.20 5.83 5.68
C SER A 83 -6.06 7.27 6.24
N LEU A 84 -4.82 7.75 6.48
CA LEU A 84 -4.58 9.11 7.01
C LEU A 84 -5.03 10.22 6.07
N ARG A 85 -5.03 9.93 4.76
CA ARG A 85 -5.43 10.84 3.69
C ARG A 85 -6.36 10.11 2.74
N SER A 86 -7.31 10.83 2.15
CA SER A 86 -8.13 10.27 1.08
C SER A 86 -7.29 9.99 -0.17
N LEU A 87 -7.67 8.98 -0.96
CA LEU A 87 -6.98 8.72 -2.23
C LEU A 87 -7.10 9.90 -3.20
N SER A 88 -8.16 10.69 -3.13
CA SER A 88 -8.31 11.92 -3.93
C SER A 88 -7.23 12.95 -3.60
N GLU A 89 -6.97 13.22 -2.32
CA GLU A 89 -5.91 14.15 -1.90
C GLU A 89 -4.53 13.66 -2.32
N ILE A 90 -4.30 12.34 -2.28
CA ILE A 90 -3.03 11.73 -2.71
C ILE A 90 -2.86 11.85 -4.23
N ARG A 91 -3.95 11.69 -5.01
CA ARG A 91 -3.92 11.87 -6.47
C ARG A 91 -3.68 13.32 -6.88
N GLU A 92 -4.29 14.28 -6.19
CA GLU A 92 -4.05 15.70 -6.42
C GLU A 92 -2.56 16.05 -6.23
N GLU A 93 -1.89 15.42 -5.26
CA GLU A 93 -0.47 15.62 -5.00
C GLU A 93 0.44 14.88 -5.99
N LEU A 94 0.19 13.59 -6.25
CA LEU A 94 1.09 12.70 -6.99
C LEU A 94 0.76 12.55 -8.48
N GLY A 95 -0.36 13.13 -8.92
CA GLY A 95 -0.88 13.00 -10.27
C GLY A 95 -1.67 11.71 -10.53
N GLU A 96 -2.57 11.78 -11.51
CA GLU A 96 -3.53 10.74 -11.87
C GLU A 96 -2.90 9.42 -12.33
N ASP A 97 -1.68 9.46 -12.86
CA ASP A 97 -0.97 8.27 -13.35
C ASP A 97 -0.33 7.42 -12.22
N THR A 98 -0.35 7.90 -10.98
CA THR A 98 0.14 7.12 -9.84
C THR A 98 -0.82 5.97 -9.52
N VAL A 99 -0.28 4.75 -9.49
CA VAL A 99 -1.05 3.56 -9.08
C VAL A 99 -1.05 3.46 -7.56
N LEU A 100 -2.24 3.39 -6.96
CA LEU A 100 -2.42 3.38 -5.51
C LEU A 100 -3.03 2.05 -5.06
N GLN A 101 -2.63 1.59 -3.88
CA GLN A 101 -3.26 0.47 -3.17
C GLN A 101 -3.75 0.95 -1.79
N GLY A 102 -4.90 0.45 -1.35
CA GLY A 102 -5.51 0.85 -0.07
C GLY A 102 -6.87 1.51 -0.29
N ASN A 103 -7.38 2.27 0.67
CA ASN A 103 -6.83 2.50 2.00
C ASN A 103 -7.93 2.49 3.08
N VAL A 104 -8.85 1.53 3.01
CA VAL A 104 -9.93 1.40 4.00
C VAL A 104 -9.35 0.97 5.36
N SER A 105 -9.78 1.60 6.45
CA SER A 105 -9.27 1.26 7.77
C SER A 105 -9.58 -0.19 8.15
N ASN A 106 -8.57 -0.96 8.58
CA ASN A 106 -8.77 -2.32 9.08
C ASN A 106 -9.63 -2.36 10.37
N ARG A 107 -9.65 -1.28 11.15
CA ARG A 107 -10.48 -1.15 12.37
C ARG A 107 -11.96 -1.05 12.05
N LEU A 108 -12.31 -0.44 10.93
CA LEU A 108 -13.70 -0.39 10.46
C LEU A 108 -14.26 -1.80 10.25
N LEU A 109 -13.43 -2.76 9.83
CA LEU A 109 -13.87 -4.14 9.65
C LEU A 109 -14.14 -4.84 11.00
N VAL A 110 -13.58 -4.36 12.12
CA VAL A 110 -13.88 -4.88 13.46
C VAL A 110 -15.12 -4.23 14.04
N ASP A 111 -15.14 -2.90 14.03
CA ASP A 111 -16.07 -2.11 14.84
C ASP A 111 -17.31 -1.64 14.06
N GLY A 112 -17.25 -1.64 12.73
CA GLY A 112 -18.27 -1.08 11.86
C GLY A 112 -19.39 -2.06 11.48
N THR A 113 -20.52 -1.50 11.05
CA THR A 113 -21.63 -2.26 10.47
C THR A 113 -21.35 -2.66 9.01
N PRO A 114 -22.04 -3.68 8.48
CA PRO A 114 -21.97 -4.01 7.05
C PRO A 114 -22.18 -2.82 6.12
N GLU A 115 -23.12 -1.94 6.44
CA GLU A 115 -23.44 -0.75 5.64
C GLU A 115 -22.30 0.28 5.67
N GLU A 116 -21.64 0.46 6.82
CA GLU A 116 -20.48 1.35 6.96
C GLU A 116 -19.29 0.82 6.16
N ILE A 117 -19.05 -0.50 6.18
CA ILE A 117 -17.99 -1.15 5.41
C ILE A 117 -18.24 -1.05 3.91
N GLU A 118 -19.48 -1.32 3.47
CA GLU A 118 -19.88 -1.17 2.07
C GLU A 118 -19.68 0.28 1.59
N SER A 119 -20.14 1.24 2.39
CA SER A 119 -19.97 2.67 2.11
C SER A 119 -18.49 3.05 2.01
N ALA A 120 -17.66 2.64 2.96
CA ALA A 120 -16.23 2.93 2.96
C ALA A 120 -15.50 2.32 1.77
N ALA A 121 -15.80 1.07 1.40
CA ALA A 121 -15.23 0.42 0.23
C ALA A 121 -15.62 1.14 -1.07
N LYS A 122 -16.91 1.48 -1.23
CA LYS A 122 -17.40 2.25 -2.40
C LYS A 122 -16.74 3.61 -2.50
N ASN A 123 -16.66 4.33 -1.38
CA ASN A 123 -16.02 5.65 -1.33
C ASN A 123 -14.53 5.54 -1.69
N CYS A 124 -13.83 4.53 -1.18
CA CYS A 124 -12.43 4.30 -1.50
C CYS A 124 -12.23 4.01 -3.00
N ILE A 125 -13.06 3.16 -3.62
CA ILE A 125 -13.02 2.88 -5.07
C ILE A 125 -13.28 4.16 -5.88
N MET A 126 -14.25 4.97 -5.46
CA MET A 126 -14.58 6.24 -6.13
C MET A 126 -13.43 7.25 -6.01
N SER A 127 -12.84 7.43 -4.83
CA SER A 127 -11.66 8.26 -4.61
C SER A 127 -10.42 7.74 -5.34
N GLY A 128 -10.35 6.43 -5.58
CA GLY A 128 -9.35 5.80 -6.43
C GLY A 128 -9.51 6.11 -7.93
N ALA A 129 -10.51 6.90 -8.32
CA ALA A 129 -10.79 7.36 -9.69
C ALA A 129 -10.97 6.24 -10.73
N LYS A 130 -11.23 4.99 -10.29
CA LYS A 130 -11.38 3.79 -11.14
C LYS A 130 -10.23 3.52 -12.13
N ARG A 131 -9.05 4.10 -11.93
CA ARG A 131 -7.86 3.89 -12.78
C ARG A 131 -6.62 3.75 -11.91
N GLY A 132 -5.88 2.64 -12.10
CA GLY A 132 -4.66 2.39 -11.32
C GLY A 132 -4.93 2.37 -9.81
N HIS A 133 -5.96 1.64 -9.37
CA HIS A 133 -6.29 1.50 -7.96
C HIS A 133 -6.51 0.03 -7.60
N VAL A 134 -5.84 -0.43 -6.55
CA VAL A 134 -6.08 -1.72 -5.90
C VAL A 134 -6.75 -1.45 -4.57
N LEU A 135 -8.05 -1.73 -4.46
CA LEU A 135 -8.74 -1.62 -3.18
C LEU A 135 -8.08 -2.56 -2.17
N ASN A 136 -7.67 -2.02 -1.03
CA ASN A 136 -7.12 -2.79 0.07
C ASN A 136 -7.38 -2.07 1.40
N LEU A 137 -7.05 -2.74 2.50
CA LEU A 137 -7.02 -2.13 3.82
C LEU A 137 -5.76 -1.27 3.98
N ASP A 138 -5.79 -0.36 4.95
CA ASP A 138 -4.66 0.47 5.37
C ASP A 138 -3.59 -0.32 6.17
N HIS A 139 -3.96 -1.49 6.69
CA HIS A 139 -3.11 -2.38 7.45
C HIS A 139 -3.65 -3.83 7.42
N GLY A 140 -2.88 -4.79 7.91
CA GLY A 140 -3.32 -6.19 8.03
C GLY A 140 -4.59 -6.33 8.87
N ILE A 141 -5.44 -7.29 8.49
CA ILE A 141 -6.68 -7.63 9.21
C ILE A 141 -6.40 -7.95 10.69
N LEU A 142 -7.34 -7.60 11.56
CA LEU A 142 -7.20 -7.84 13.00
C LEU A 142 -7.78 -9.21 13.37
N PRO A 143 -7.23 -9.90 14.40
CA PRO A 143 -7.74 -11.21 14.82
C PRO A 143 -9.23 -11.21 15.19
N GLU A 144 -9.73 -10.08 15.69
CA GLU A 144 -11.11 -9.91 16.14
C GLU A 144 -12.08 -9.54 15.00
N THR A 145 -11.59 -9.36 13.77
CA THR A 145 -12.43 -8.98 12.62
C THR A 145 -13.49 -10.07 12.34
N PRO A 146 -14.80 -9.75 12.40
CA PRO A 146 -15.86 -10.68 12.02
C PRO A 146 -15.74 -11.13 10.56
N TRP A 147 -15.95 -12.42 10.31
CA TRP A 147 -15.84 -12.98 8.95
C TRP A 147 -16.87 -12.35 8.00
N GLU A 148 -18.07 -12.07 8.49
CA GLU A 148 -19.15 -11.45 7.73
C GLU A 148 -18.73 -10.06 7.21
N ASN A 149 -17.99 -9.30 8.01
CA ASN A 149 -17.47 -7.98 7.64
C ASN A 149 -16.43 -8.09 6.51
N VAL A 150 -15.58 -9.13 6.53
CA VAL A 150 -14.66 -9.43 5.42
C VAL A 150 -15.43 -9.77 4.15
N GLN A 151 -16.49 -10.59 4.26
CA GLN A 151 -17.32 -10.95 3.11
C GLN A 151 -17.99 -9.74 2.49
N VAL A 152 -18.51 -8.81 3.30
CA VAL A 152 -19.11 -7.55 2.82
C VAL A 152 -18.08 -6.71 2.08
N PHE A 153 -16.88 -6.53 2.64
CA PHE A 153 -15.80 -5.78 2.00
C PHE A 153 -15.43 -6.38 0.63
N VAL A 154 -15.19 -7.69 0.56
CA VAL A 154 -14.80 -8.39 -0.67
C VAL A 154 -15.95 -8.40 -1.70
N LYS A 155 -17.19 -8.59 -1.26
CA LYS A 155 -18.36 -8.54 -2.14
C LYS A 155 -18.51 -7.15 -2.76
N THR A 156 -18.43 -6.11 -1.94
CA THR A 156 -18.52 -4.71 -2.40
C THR A 156 -17.45 -4.40 -3.44
N ALA A 157 -16.21 -4.86 -3.22
CA ALA A 157 -15.10 -4.70 -4.15
C ALA A 157 -15.34 -5.32 -5.53
N ARG A 158 -16.05 -6.45 -5.59
CA ARG A 158 -16.34 -7.17 -6.84
C ARG A 158 -17.51 -6.60 -7.63
N GLU A 159 -18.43 -5.92 -6.95
CA GLU A 159 -19.69 -5.43 -7.53
C GLU A 159 -19.64 -3.95 -7.96
N SER A 160 -18.55 -3.22 -7.67
CA SER A 160 -18.40 -1.76 -7.89
C SER A 160 -17.47 -1.39 -9.05
#